data_AF-A0A946H7D9-F1
#
_entry.id   AF-A0A946H7D9-F1
#
_cell.length_a   1.000
_cell.length_b   1.000
_cell.length_c   1.000
_cell.angle_alpha   90.00
_cell.angle_beta   90.00
_cell.angle_gamma   90.00
#
_symmetry.space_group_name_H-M   'P 1'
#
loop_
_entity.id
_entity.type
_entity.pdbx_description
1 polymer ?
#
loop_
_entity_poly.entity_id
_entity_poly.type
_entity_poly.pdbx_seq_one_letter_code
_entity_poly.pdbx_strand_id
1 'polypeptide(L)' 'MKFPVYRKYSNNQSYFKILSRDAFDEIQLIGQKTVKYSHTVTNFVDRNLLNDMLVCHEKRWVIISEKDYETISQV' A
#
# COMPACT_ATOMS: atom_id res chain seq x y z
N MET A 1 1.40 -16.22 -4.41
CA MET A 1 0.89 -15.07 -3.62
C MET A 1 -0.55 -14.82 -4.05
N LYS A 2 -1.48 -14.66 -3.10
CA LYS A 2 -2.88 -14.30 -3.38
C LYS A 2 -3.00 -12.78 -3.28
N PHE A 3 -3.54 -12.15 -4.32
CA PHE A 3 -3.92 -10.74 -4.34
C PHE A 3 -5.43 -10.63 -4.08
N PRO A 4 -5.92 -9.51 -3.51
CA PRO A 4 -5.17 -8.31 -3.12
C PRO A 4 -4.35 -8.47 -1.83
N VAL A 5 -3.22 -7.79 -1.75
CA VAL A 5 -2.37 -7.75 -0.56
C VAL A 5 -2.42 -6.35 0.04
N TYR A 6 -2.69 -6.27 1.34
CA TYR A 6 -2.73 -5.02 2.06
C TYR A 6 -1.49 -4.86 2.93
N ARG A 7 -0.88 -3.69 2.87
CA ARG A 7 0.33 -3.30 3.60
C ARG A 7 0.16 -1.88 4.13
N LYS A 8 0.88 -1.56 5.21
CA LYS A 8 1.06 -0.17 5.65
C LYS A 8 2.49 0.03 6.10
N TYR A 9 2.92 1.28 6.15
CA TYR A 9 4.11 1.62 6.90
C TYR A 9 3.86 1.50 8.40
N SER A 10 4.89 1.09 9.14
CA SER A 10 4.89 1.06 10.62
C SER A 10 4.55 2.41 11.26
N ASN A 11 4.73 3.50 10.52
CA ASN A 11 4.41 4.86 10.97
C ASN A 11 2.92 5.19 10.86
N ASN A 12 2.08 4.26 10.38
CA ASN A 12 0.64 4.45 10.18
C ASN A 12 0.27 5.64 9.28
N GLN A 13 1.22 6.21 8.54
CA GLN A 13 1.02 7.36 7.65
C GLN A 13 0.67 6.96 6.22
N SER A 14 1.15 5.83 5.71
CA SER A 14 0.79 5.38 4.36
C SER A 14 0.36 3.91 4.35
N TYR A 15 -0.65 3.63 3.54
CA TYR A 15 -1.31 2.35 3.38
C TYR A 15 -1.29 1.99 1.90
N PHE A 16 -1.11 0.72 1.61
CA PHE A 16 -0.91 0.21 0.26
C PHE A 16 -1.84 -0.97 0.05
N LYS A 17 -2.63 -0.91 -1.02
CA LYS A 17 -3.49 -1.99 -1.48
C LYS A 17 -2.96 -2.46 -2.84
N ILE A 18 -2.24 -3.55 -2.81
CA ILE A 18 -1.67 -4.17 -3.99
C ILE A 18 -2.74 -5.04 -4.62
N LEU A 19 -3.35 -4.56 -5.71
CA LEU A 19 -4.39 -5.26 -6.47
C LEU A 19 -3.78 -6.39 -7.30
N SER A 20 -2.58 -6.19 -7.82
CA SER A 20 -1.83 -7.14 -8.66
C SER A 20 -0.34 -6.78 -8.69
N ARG A 21 0.48 -7.59 -9.35
CA ARG A 21 1.91 -7.29 -9.54
C ARG A 21 2.18 -6.00 -10.32
N ASP A 22 1.17 -5.55 -11.07
CA ASP A 22 1.29 -4.40 -11.95
C ASP A 22 0.30 -3.26 -11.60
N ALA A 23 -0.41 -3.36 -10.47
CA ALA A 23 -1.35 -2.33 -10.04
C ALA A 23 -1.48 -2.30 -8.51
N PHE A 24 -1.39 -1.11 -7.93
CA PHE A 24 -1.57 -0.89 -6.51
C PHE A 24 -2.17 0.48 -6.23
N ASP A 25 -2.98 0.57 -5.18
CA ASP A 25 -3.42 1.83 -4.60
C ASP A 25 -2.53 2.17 -3.40
N GLU A 26 -2.18 3.44 -3.25
CA GLU A 26 -1.56 4.02 -2.06
C GLU A 26 -2.56 4.99 -1.42
N ILE A 27 -2.69 4.97 -0.10
CA ILE A 27 -3.38 5.98 0.68
C ILE A 27 -2.36 6.61 1.61
N GLN A 28 -2.21 7.92 1.52
CA GLN A 28 -1.37 8.70 2.41
C GLN A 28 -2.24 9.55 3.34
N LEU A 29 -2.03 9.40 4.65
CA LEU A 29 -2.59 10.27 5.67
C LEU A 29 -1.71 11.51 5.80
N ILE A 30 -2.25 12.67 5.43
CA ILE A 30 -1.63 13.98 5.58
C ILE A 30 -2.43 14.77 6.62
N GLY A 31 -2.03 14.63 7.88
CA GLY A 31 -2.73 15.25 9.01
C GLY A 31 -4.12 14.65 9.20
N GLN A 32 -5.17 15.42 8.89
CA GLN A 32 -6.57 15.00 8.96
C GLN A 32 -7.15 14.56 7.60
N LYS A 33 -6.38 14.68 6.51
CA LYS A 33 -6.84 14.32 5.17
C LYS A 33 -6.22 13.00 4.75
N THR A 34 -7.05 12.13 4.18
CA THR A 34 -6.61 10.95 3.45
C THR A 34 -6.47 11.32 1.98
N VAL A 35 -5.34 10.99 1.37
CA VAL A 35 -5.13 11.16 -0.07
C VAL A 35 -4.91 9.79 -0.67
N LYS A 36 -5.80 9.39 -1.58
CA LYS A 36 -5.69 8.12 -2.30
C LYS A 36 -5.08 8.36 -3.67
N TYR A 37 -4.07 7.56 -4.00
CA TYR A 37 -3.42 7.50 -5.29
C TYR A 37 -3.56 6.09 -5.86
N SER A 38 -3.95 5.99 -7.12
CA SER A 38 -4.02 4.72 -7.85
C SER A 38 -2.87 4.66 -8.83
N HIS A 39 -1.92 3.76 -8.58
CA HIS A 39 -0.73 3.58 -9.40
C HIS A 39 -0.84 2.31 -10.23
N THR A 40 -0.73 2.48 -11.55
CA THR A 40 -0.53 1.35 -12.46
C THR A 40 0.96 1.25 -12.72
N VAL A 41 1.55 0.10 -12.40
CA VAL A 41 2.98 -0.17 -12.55
C VAL A 41 3.28 -0.31 -14.04
N THR A 42 3.60 0.80 -14.68
CA THR A 42 4.18 0.82 -16.04
C THR A 42 5.68 1.04 -16.01
N ASN A 43 6.20 1.62 -14.92
CA ASN A 43 7.60 1.99 -14.80
C ASN A 43 8.36 1.03 -13.88
N PHE A 44 9.65 0.88 -14.16
CA PHE A 44 10.54 -0.01 -13.41
C PHE A 44 10.65 0.35 -11.92
N VAL A 45 10.57 1.65 -11.59
CA VAL A 45 10.66 2.15 -10.20
C VAL A 45 9.48 1.64 -9.36
N ASP A 46 8.25 1.77 -9.87
CA ASP A 46 7.04 1.27 -9.20
C ASP A 46 7.09 -0.25 -9.02
N ARG A 47 7.61 -0.96 -10.02
CA ARG A 47 7.77 -2.41 -9.96
C ARG A 47 8.77 -2.82 -8.88
N ASN A 48 9.87 -2.07 -8.77
CA ASN A 48 10.87 -2.28 -7.72
C ASN A 48 10.29 -1.98 -6.33
N LEU A 49 9.50 -0.90 -6.19
CA LEU A 49 8.80 -0.54 -4.96
C LEU A 49 7.82 -1.64 -4.51
N LEU A 50 7.00 -2.14 -5.43
CA LEU A 50 6.01 -3.18 -5.15
C LEU A 50 6.70 -4.50 -4.78
N ASN A 51 7.82 -4.82 -5.43
CA ASN A 51 8.60 -6.00 -5.08
C ASN A 51 9.26 -5.86 -3.70
N ASP A 52 9.80 -4.69 -3.36
CA ASP A 52 10.33 -4.38 -2.02
C ASP A 52 9.25 -4.55 -0.93
N MET A 53 8.05 -4.04 -1.18
CA MET A 53 6.87 -4.22 -0.34
C MET A 53 6.45 -5.69 -0.19
N LEU A 54 6.48 -6.47 -1.26
CA LEU A 54 6.11 -7.89 -1.25
C LEU A 54 7.12 -8.74 -0.48
N VAL A 55 8.40 -8.41 -0.61
CA VAL A 55 9.50 -9.08 0.08
C VAL A 55 9.56 -8.66 1.56
N CYS A 56 8.88 -7.56 1.94
CA CYS A 56 8.91 -7.01 3.31
C CYS A 56 10.35 -6.72 3.76
N HIS A 57 11.17 -6.16 2.86
CA HIS A 57 12.54 -5.80 3.21
C HIS A 57 12.52 -4.78 4.38
N GLU A 58 13.36 -5.01 5.39
CA GLU A 58 13.56 -4.12 6.55
C GLU A 58 12.45 -3.95 7.61
N LYS A 59 11.43 -4.82 7.75
CA LYS A 59 10.38 -4.68 8.81
C LYS A 59 9.61 -3.33 8.80
N ARG A 60 9.77 -2.51 7.76
CA ARG A 60 9.07 -1.21 7.61
C ARG A 60 7.59 -1.38 7.23
N TRP A 61 7.25 -2.57 6.73
CA TRP A 61 5.95 -2.91 6.17
C TRP A 61 5.18 -3.82 7.11
N VAL A 62 4.03 -3.33 7.58
CA VAL A 62 3.10 -4.09 8.42
C VAL A 62 1.99 -4.65 7.54
N ILE A 63 1.72 -5.95 7.72
CA ILE A 63 0.60 -6.62 7.08
C ILE A 63 -0.68 -6.19 7.78
N ILE A 64 -1.66 -5.69 7.03
CA ILE A 64 -2.97 -5.32 7.55
C ILE A 64 -4.06 -6.12 6.85
N SER A 65 -5.25 -6.11 7.43
CA SER A 65 -6.43 -6.67 6.79
C SER A 65 -7.13 -5.63 5.92
N GLU A 66 -7.96 -6.10 4.99
CA GLU A 66 -8.82 -5.23 4.16
C GLU A 66 -9.68 -4.28 5.00
N LYS A 67 -10.21 -4.76 6.14
CA LYS A 67 -11.02 -3.97 7.08
C LYS A 67 -10.29 -2.74 7.62
N ASP A 68 -9.02 -2.89 7.97
CA ASP A 68 -8.19 -1.76 8.44
C ASP A 68 -8.04 -0.72 7.33
N TYR A 69 -7.80 -1.18 6.10
CA TYR A 69 -7.64 -0.29 4.95
C TYR A 69 -8.93 0.47 4.63
N GLU A 70 -10.08 -0.22 4.67
CA GLU A 70 -11.38 0.36 4.38
C GLU A 70 -11.80 1.42 5.42
N THR A 71 -11.47 1.18 6.69
CA THR A 71 -11.68 2.15 7.78
C THR A 71 -10.97 3.47 7.48
N ILE A 72 -9.72 3.41 7.01
CA ILE A 72 -8.94 4.62 6.68
C ILE A 72 -9.48 5.30 5.42
N SER A 73 -9.94 4.54 4.42
CA SER A 73 -10.47 5.11 3.18
C SER A 73 -11.80 5.85 3.34
N GLN A 74 -12.49 5.68 4.47
CA GLN A 74 -13.78 6.32 4.75
C GLN A 74 -13.68 7.59 5.62
N VAL A 75 -12.47 7.96 6.06
CA VAL A 75 -12.19 9.19 6.86
C VAL A 75 -11.80 10.34 5.96
#